data_AF-A0AAE6ZJZ9-F1
#
_entry.id   AF-A0AAE6ZJZ9-F1
#
_cell.length_a   1.000
_cell.length_b   1.000
_cell.length_c   1.000
_cell.angle_alpha   90.00
_cell.angle_beta   90.00
_cell.angle_gamma   90.00
#
_symmetry.space_group_name_H-M   'P 1'
#
loop_
_entity.id
_entity.type
_entity.pdbx_description
1 polymer ?
#
loop_
_entity_poly.entity_id
_entity_poly.type
_entity_poly.pdbx_seq_one_letter_code
_entity_poly.pdbx_strand_id
1 'polypeptide(L)'
;MGGPHTTTNAEKNKFVEEISFKDLILKLKEFSKYIWRKKIIVILSGLIGGGLGLTAAFMSKPTYKAELSFVLEESNSNPLGAYMGIASQFGLDLGGKGGSGLFEGDNIMEFLRSRLMIEKALLSAVTYDNKQSTLAELYMDAYKTRQGWEKDSLLKKVSFPLNADRSSFSRQQDSVLNTIQGAIATNHLNVARPDKKLSFIVVGCTTLNETFSKEFVETLVREATRFYIETKTKRSTTSVDRLQAQADSMEVLLNRKTYETARVQDINQNPARQVANVKSELVMRDKVVLQTMYAEVVKNLEISKIAMAQDMPVIQIVDKPILPLDKRKFGKLKGIALGGILGGMLCVLVLIGNKVLREELA
;
A
#
# COMPACT_ATOMS: atom_id res chain seq x y z
N MET A 1 -21.79 -87.97 33.70
CA MET A 1 -20.70 -87.92 32.70
C MET A 1 -21.14 -86.96 31.59
N GLY A 2 -20.39 -85.85 31.43
CA GLY A 2 -20.38 -84.90 30.29
C GLY A 2 -21.70 -84.25 29.86
N GLY A 3 -21.92 -82.93 29.93
CA GLY A 3 -21.09 -81.78 30.29
C GLY A 3 -21.97 -80.50 30.21
N PRO A 4 -21.57 -79.35 30.77
CA PRO A 4 -22.37 -78.14 30.72
C PRO A 4 -22.00 -77.23 29.54
N HIS A 5 -23.04 -76.71 28.90
CA HIS A 5 -23.22 -75.36 28.36
C HIS A 5 -21.97 -74.53 28.04
N THR A 6 -21.77 -74.25 26.75
CA THR A 6 -21.28 -72.95 26.30
C THR A 6 -22.21 -72.39 25.23
N THR A 7 -22.99 -71.40 25.65
CA THR A 7 -23.84 -70.55 24.84
C THR A 7 -22.99 -69.51 24.10
N THR A 8 -23.20 -69.43 22.80
CA THR A 8 -23.25 -68.20 21.98
C THR A 8 -22.15 -67.15 22.16
N ASN A 9 -21.16 -67.20 21.28
CA ASN A 9 -20.44 -66.03 20.76
C ASN A 9 -20.64 -65.92 19.23
N ALA A 10 -21.88 -66.12 18.76
CA ALA A 10 -22.24 -66.11 17.34
C ALA A 10 -22.72 -64.74 16.83
N GLU A 11 -22.75 -63.70 17.66
CA GLU A 11 -23.34 -62.40 17.27
C GLU A 11 -22.44 -61.23 17.66
N LYS A 12 -21.25 -61.13 17.05
CA LYS A 12 -20.48 -59.87 16.97
C LYS A 12 -19.28 -60.01 16.04
N ASN A 13 -19.53 -60.33 14.77
CA ASN A 13 -18.55 -60.09 13.69
C ASN A 13 -19.24 -60.08 12.32
N LYS A 14 -20.26 -59.22 12.18
CA LYS A 14 -20.74 -58.79 10.88
C LYS A 14 -19.91 -57.58 10.43
N PHE A 15 -19.08 -57.82 9.42
CA PHE A 15 -18.61 -56.86 8.42
C PHE A 15 -17.78 -55.66 8.90
N VAL A 16 -16.47 -55.88 9.08
CA VAL A 16 -15.49 -54.92 8.54
C VAL A 16 -14.76 -55.68 7.44
N GLU A 17 -15.24 -55.53 6.20
CA GLU A 17 -14.52 -56.00 5.02
C GLU A 17 -13.18 -55.25 4.98
N GLU A 18 -12.07 -55.93 5.27
CA GLU A 18 -10.74 -55.40 4.96
C GLU A 18 -10.62 -55.33 3.43
N ILE A 19 -10.83 -54.15 2.87
CA ILE A 19 -10.62 -53.90 1.45
C ILE A 19 -9.13 -54.12 1.16
N SER A 20 -8.80 -55.25 0.52
CA SER A 20 -7.44 -55.54 0.09
C SER A 20 -7.00 -54.54 -0.99
N PHE A 21 -5.72 -54.15 -0.98
CA PHE A 21 -5.15 -53.25 -1.99
C PHE A 21 -5.38 -53.75 -3.43
N LYS A 22 -5.45 -55.07 -3.60
CA LYS A 22 -5.76 -55.73 -4.88
C LYS A 22 -7.20 -55.49 -5.32
N ASP A 23 -8.15 -55.48 -4.39
CA ASP A 23 -9.56 -55.20 -4.67
C ASP A 23 -9.78 -53.72 -5.00
N LEU A 24 -9.01 -52.83 -4.38
CA LEU A 24 -9.00 -51.41 -4.70
C LEU A 24 -8.53 -51.17 -6.15
N ILE A 25 -7.46 -51.85 -6.58
CA ILE A 25 -6.98 -51.80 -7.97
C ILE A 25 -7.98 -52.40 -8.95
N LEU A 26 -8.62 -53.53 -8.61
CA LEU A 26 -9.64 -54.17 -9.43
C LEU A 26 -10.86 -53.25 -9.62
N LYS A 27 -11.39 -52.67 -8.54
CA LYS A 27 -12.48 -51.68 -8.59
C LYS A 27 -12.08 -50.48 -9.46
N LEU A 28 -10.85 -49.97 -9.33
CA LEU A 28 -10.38 -48.83 -10.14
C LEU A 28 -10.30 -49.17 -11.64
N LYS A 29 -9.88 -50.39 -11.97
CA LYS A 29 -9.85 -50.91 -13.35
C LYS A 29 -11.26 -51.07 -13.91
N GLU A 30 -12.22 -51.50 -13.10
CA GLU A 30 -13.64 -51.58 -13.48
C GLU A 30 -14.26 -50.20 -13.71
N PHE A 31 -14.01 -49.24 -12.81
CA PHE A 31 -14.45 -47.85 -13.01
C PHE A 31 -13.85 -47.24 -14.27
N SER A 32 -12.55 -47.46 -14.52
CA SER A 32 -11.88 -47.00 -15.74
C SER A 32 -12.51 -47.61 -17.00
N LYS A 33 -12.76 -48.93 -17.01
CA LYS A 33 -13.42 -49.61 -18.13
C LYS A 33 -14.86 -49.12 -18.33
N TYR A 34 -15.58 -48.82 -17.24
CA TYR A 34 -16.93 -48.26 -17.28
C TYR A 34 -16.95 -46.84 -17.88
N ILE A 35 -16.04 -45.97 -17.45
CA ILE A 35 -15.88 -44.61 -18.00
C ILE A 35 -15.53 -44.70 -19.49
N TRP A 36 -14.62 -45.61 -19.87
CA TRP A 36 -14.22 -45.79 -21.26
C TRP A 36 -15.37 -46.30 -22.15
N ARG A 37 -16.26 -47.14 -21.61
CA ARG A 37 -17.51 -47.56 -22.29
C ARG A 37 -18.49 -46.40 -22.47
N LYS A 38 -18.45 -45.38 -21.60
CA LYS A 38 -19.28 -44.17 -21.67
C LYS A 38 -18.53 -42.95 -22.23
N LYS A 39 -17.40 -43.15 -22.93
CA LYS A 39 -16.53 -42.07 -23.46
C LYS A 39 -17.27 -41.02 -24.30
N ILE A 40 -18.31 -41.41 -25.05
CA ILE A 40 -19.11 -40.47 -25.84
C ILE A 40 -19.84 -39.47 -24.94
N ILE A 41 -20.37 -39.93 -23.80
CA ILE A 41 -21.06 -39.06 -22.83
C ILE A 41 -20.07 -38.08 -22.20
N VAL A 42 -18.86 -38.56 -21.88
CA VAL A 42 -17.79 -37.72 -21.30
C VAL A 42 -17.27 -36.70 -22.31
N ILE A 43 -17.12 -37.07 -23.59
CA ILE A 43 -16.72 -36.14 -24.65
C ILE A 43 -17.83 -35.11 -24.90
N LEU A 44 -19.10 -35.53 -24.93
CA LEU A 44 -20.23 -34.64 -25.15
C LEU A 44 -20.39 -33.66 -23.97
N SER A 45 -20.24 -34.11 -22.73
CA SER A 45 -20.28 -33.24 -21.56
C SER A 45 -19.07 -32.30 -21.51
N GLY A 46 -17.89 -32.74 -21.95
CA GLY A 46 -16.73 -31.89 -22.14
C GLY A 46 -16.96 -30.82 -23.21
N LEU A 47 -17.63 -31.15 -24.32
CA LEU A 47 -18.00 -30.17 -25.35
C LEU A 47 -19.03 -29.16 -24.83
N ILE A 48 -20.04 -29.61 -24.09
CA ILE A 48 -21.03 -28.73 -23.45
C ILE A 48 -20.34 -27.83 -22.42
N GLY A 49 -19.47 -28.38 -21.58
CA GLY A 49 -18.68 -27.63 -20.61
C GLY A 49 -17.73 -26.62 -21.27
N GLY A 50 -17.11 -26.99 -22.40
CA GLY A 50 -16.29 -26.10 -23.21
C GLY A 50 -17.10 -24.98 -23.85
N GLY A 51 -18.32 -25.28 -24.32
CA GLY A 51 -19.29 -24.29 -24.81
C GLY A 51 -19.70 -23.30 -23.73
N LEU A 52 -20.03 -23.79 -22.52
CA LEU A 52 -20.33 -22.94 -21.35
C LEU A 52 -19.10 -22.12 -20.90
N GLY A 53 -17.90 -22.69 -20.97
CA GLY A 53 -16.65 -21.97 -20.70
C GLY A 53 -16.38 -20.87 -21.73
N LEU A 54 -16.73 -21.10 -22.99
CA LEU A 54 -16.64 -20.10 -24.05
C LEU A 54 -17.64 -18.96 -23.85
N THR A 55 -18.90 -19.26 -23.52
CA THR A 55 -19.91 -18.22 -23.25
C THR A 55 -19.52 -17.38 -22.03
N ALA A 56 -19.02 -18.00 -20.96
CA ALA A 56 -18.48 -17.29 -19.80
C ALA A 56 -17.29 -16.38 -20.17
N ALA A 57 -16.39 -16.84 -21.05
CA ALA A 57 -15.28 -16.03 -21.55
C ALA A 57 -15.74 -14.83 -22.38
N PHE A 58 -16.82 -14.97 -23.16
CA PHE A 58 -17.41 -13.86 -23.92
C PHE A 58 -18.12 -12.83 -23.03
N MET A 59 -18.77 -13.27 -21.95
CA MET A 59 -19.44 -12.39 -20.99
C MET A 59 -18.47 -11.71 -20.00
N SER A 60 -17.23 -12.21 -19.90
CA SER A 60 -16.21 -11.64 -19.03
C SER A 60 -15.83 -10.22 -19.49
N LYS A 61 -16.03 -9.24 -18.61
CA LYS A 61 -15.66 -7.85 -18.88
C LYS A 61 -14.14 -7.70 -18.97
N PRO A 62 -13.63 -6.87 -19.91
CA PRO A 62 -12.20 -6.57 -19.96
C PRO A 62 -11.76 -5.81 -18.70
N THR A 63 -10.54 -6.07 -18.27
CA THR A 63 -9.84 -5.28 -17.26
C THR A 63 -8.64 -4.57 -17.87
N TYR A 64 -8.23 -3.48 -17.25
CA TYR A 64 -7.16 -2.60 -17.72
C TYR A 64 -6.10 -2.53 -16.63
N LYS A 65 -4.87 -2.89 -16.98
CA LYS A 65 -3.75 -2.90 -16.06
C LYS A 65 -2.92 -1.64 -16.24
N ALA A 66 -2.78 -0.86 -15.17
CA ALA A 66 -1.80 0.22 -15.06
C ALA A 66 -0.65 -0.24 -14.17
N GLU A 67 0.58 0.12 -14.52
CA GLU A 67 1.77 -0.11 -13.71
C GLU A 67 2.61 1.16 -13.63
N LEU A 68 3.14 1.42 -12.45
CA LEU A 68 4.10 2.48 -12.17
C LEU A 68 5.28 1.86 -11.43
N SER A 69 6.49 2.11 -11.92
CA SER A 69 7.73 1.67 -11.29
C SER A 69 8.45 2.86 -10.68
N PHE A 70 8.99 2.70 -9.47
CA PHE A 70 9.83 3.71 -8.85
C PHE A 70 10.98 3.07 -8.08
N VAL A 71 12.02 3.85 -7.88
CA VAL A 71 13.17 3.50 -7.05
C VAL A 71 13.16 4.40 -5.82
N LEU A 72 13.36 3.79 -4.67
CA LEU A 72 13.65 4.49 -3.43
C LEU A 72 15.15 4.40 -3.18
N GLU A 73 15.83 5.54 -3.18
CA GLU A 73 17.22 5.63 -2.75
C GLU A 73 17.22 5.90 -1.25
N GLU A 74 17.68 4.91 -0.48
CA GLU A 74 18.00 5.12 0.93
C GLU A 74 19.33 5.86 1.01
N SER A 75 19.34 6.99 1.72
CA SER A 75 20.54 7.79 2.00
C SER A 75 21.47 7.04 2.96
N ASN A 76 22.07 5.94 2.50
CA ASN A 76 23.08 5.18 3.24
C ASN A 76 24.47 5.83 3.19
N SER A 77 24.61 6.93 2.45
CA SER A 77 25.82 7.75 2.42
C SER A 77 25.65 8.92 3.38
N ASN A 78 25.90 8.70 4.67
CA ASN A 78 26.12 9.79 5.60
C ASN A 78 27.60 10.19 5.53
N PRO A 79 28.03 11.22 4.77
CA PRO A 79 29.42 11.71 4.78
C PRO A 79 29.85 12.23 6.16
N LEU A 80 28.89 12.48 7.05
CA LEU A 80 29.14 12.68 8.48
C LEU A 80 29.65 11.42 9.21
N GLY A 81 29.56 10.22 8.63
CA GLY A 81 30.13 9.01 9.23
C GLY A 81 31.63 9.13 9.50
N ALA A 82 32.37 9.85 8.64
CA ALA A 82 33.78 10.17 8.88
C ALA A 82 33.98 11.14 10.05
N TYR A 83 33.08 12.11 10.24
CA TYR A 83 33.11 13.05 11.36
C TYR A 83 32.57 12.44 12.67
N MET A 84 31.62 11.51 12.59
CA MET A 84 31.12 10.72 13.72
C MET A 84 32.19 9.77 14.26
N GLY A 85 33.06 9.23 13.39
CA GLY A 85 34.23 8.47 13.80
C GLY A 85 35.24 9.30 14.63
N ILE A 86 35.27 10.62 14.43
CA ILE A 86 36.06 11.53 15.26
C ILE A 86 35.29 11.88 16.55
N ALA A 87 33.99 12.14 16.48
CA ALA A 87 33.17 12.46 17.66
C ALA A 87 33.01 11.29 18.65
N SER A 88 33.01 10.04 18.17
CA SER A 88 32.97 8.84 19.00
C SER A 88 34.28 8.61 19.77
N GLN A 89 35.43 9.04 19.23
CA GLN A 89 36.70 9.05 19.96
C GLN A 89 36.68 10.04 21.15
N PHE A 90 35.80 11.04 21.13
CA PHE A 90 35.57 11.96 22.25
C PHE A 90 34.41 11.51 23.18
N GLY A 91 33.91 10.29 23.03
CA GLY A 91 32.88 9.73 23.94
C GLY A 91 31.48 10.30 23.76
N LEU A 92 31.22 11.05 22.67
CA LEU A 92 29.91 11.55 22.32
C LEU A 92 29.17 10.49 21.47
N ASP A 93 28.50 9.56 22.16
CA ASP A 93 27.64 8.56 21.53
C ASP A 93 26.34 9.21 21.04
N LEU A 94 26.38 9.77 19.84
CA LEU A 94 25.21 10.30 19.13
C LEU A 94 24.43 9.14 18.47
N GLY A 95 23.88 8.26 19.30
CA GLY A 95 22.66 7.51 19.06
C GLY A 95 22.52 6.84 17.69
N GLY A 96 23.40 5.89 17.37
CA GLY A 96 23.21 4.96 16.25
C GLY A 96 22.15 3.91 16.56
N LYS A 97 20.86 4.29 16.62
CA LYS A 97 19.76 3.32 16.63
C LYS A 97 19.31 3.05 15.21
N GLY A 98 19.88 1.99 14.61
CA GLY A 98 19.28 1.28 13.48
C GLY A 98 17.93 0.71 13.93
N GLY A 99 16.87 1.46 13.71
CA GLY A 99 15.50 0.98 13.78
C GLY A 99 15.01 0.80 12.37
N SER A 100 14.62 -0.43 12.01
CA SER A 100 13.90 -0.76 10.76
C SER A 100 12.83 0.29 10.50
N GLY A 101 13.11 1.24 9.62
CA GLY A 101 12.20 2.33 9.29
C GLY A 101 10.89 1.79 8.72
N LEU A 102 9.79 2.53 8.96
CA LEU A 102 8.45 2.24 8.42
C LEU A 102 8.42 2.09 6.87
N PHE A 103 9.50 2.49 6.19
CA PHE A 103 9.61 2.54 4.73
C PHE A 103 10.83 1.78 4.19
N GLU A 104 11.48 0.96 5.02
CA GLU A 104 12.62 0.13 4.61
C GLU A 104 12.14 -1.23 4.10
N GLY A 105 12.85 -1.76 3.09
CA GLY A 105 12.63 -3.11 2.58
C GLY A 105 11.19 -3.38 2.13
N ASP A 106 10.54 -4.37 2.75
CA ASP A 106 9.17 -4.77 2.41
C ASP A 106 8.10 -3.88 3.07
N ASN A 107 8.47 -3.06 4.08
CA ASN A 107 7.52 -2.22 4.81
C ASN A 107 6.86 -1.16 3.91
N ILE A 108 7.59 -0.65 2.90
CA ILE A 108 7.03 0.28 1.92
C ILE A 108 5.91 -0.35 1.08
N MET A 109 5.99 -1.64 0.80
CA MET A 109 4.95 -2.34 0.02
C MET A 109 3.67 -2.48 0.84
N GLU A 110 3.80 -2.85 2.12
CA GLU A 110 2.67 -2.91 3.04
C GLU A 110 2.11 -1.52 3.37
N PHE A 111 2.97 -0.51 3.43
CA PHE A 111 2.55 0.88 3.57
C PHE A 111 1.70 1.34 2.38
N LEU A 112 2.10 1.04 1.14
CA LEU A 112 1.30 1.33 -0.06
C LEU A 112 -0.04 0.59 -0.09
N ARG A 113 -0.10 -0.63 0.49
CA ARG A 113 -1.34 -1.41 0.63
C ARG A 113 -2.19 -0.99 1.83
N SER A 114 -1.67 -0.13 2.70
CA SER A 114 -2.35 0.28 3.92
C SER A 114 -3.66 0.99 3.62
N ARG A 115 -4.64 0.81 4.52
CA ARG A 115 -5.94 1.48 4.44
C ARG A 115 -5.79 2.99 4.32
N LEU A 116 -4.87 3.60 5.07
CA LEU A 116 -4.64 5.04 5.06
C LEU A 116 -4.25 5.55 3.68
N MET A 117 -3.31 4.87 2.99
CA MET A 117 -2.84 5.28 1.67
C MET A 117 -3.90 5.07 0.59
N ILE A 118 -4.58 3.93 0.62
CA ILE A 118 -5.66 3.64 -0.35
C ILE A 118 -6.82 4.62 -0.14
N GLU A 119 -7.25 4.89 1.09
CA GLU A 119 -8.32 5.87 1.35
C GLU A 119 -7.92 7.30 0.92
N LYS A 120 -6.68 7.74 1.22
CA LYS A 120 -6.17 9.04 0.73
C LYS A 120 -6.18 9.12 -0.80
N ALA A 121 -5.77 8.06 -1.48
CA ALA A 121 -5.83 8.00 -2.94
C ALA A 121 -7.28 8.06 -3.43
N LEU A 122 -8.18 7.27 -2.85
CA LEU A 122 -9.61 7.25 -3.21
C LEU A 122 -10.30 8.61 -3.03
N LEU A 123 -9.94 9.36 -1.99
CA LEU A 123 -10.54 10.67 -1.70
C LEU A 123 -9.85 11.83 -2.42
N SER A 124 -8.78 11.57 -3.16
CA SER A 124 -8.09 12.58 -3.95
C SER A 124 -8.92 12.97 -5.18
N ALA A 125 -8.89 14.27 -5.49
CA ALA A 125 -9.53 14.81 -6.68
C ALA A 125 -8.81 14.35 -7.96
N VAL A 126 -9.58 13.91 -8.95
CA VAL A 126 -9.11 13.59 -10.30
C VAL A 126 -9.99 14.30 -11.32
N THR A 127 -9.38 14.71 -12.42
CA THR A 127 -10.12 15.31 -13.54
C THR A 127 -10.28 14.27 -14.63
N TYR A 128 -11.51 13.92 -14.94
CA TYR A 128 -11.85 13.01 -16.02
C TYR A 128 -12.98 13.61 -16.86
N ASP A 129 -12.80 13.65 -18.19
CA ASP A 129 -13.82 14.15 -19.12
C ASP A 129 -14.36 15.55 -18.74
N ASN A 130 -13.44 16.47 -18.39
CA ASN A 130 -13.73 17.83 -17.90
C ASN A 130 -14.60 17.91 -16.62
N LYS A 131 -14.75 16.80 -15.89
CA LYS A 131 -15.41 16.76 -14.57
C LYS A 131 -14.39 16.43 -13.50
N GLN A 132 -14.42 17.17 -12.40
CA GLN A 132 -13.70 16.80 -11.20
C GLN A 132 -14.56 15.92 -10.31
N SER A 133 -14.01 14.77 -9.94
CA SER A 133 -14.60 13.86 -8.96
C SER A 133 -13.50 13.24 -8.12
N THR A 134 -13.87 12.59 -7.01
CA THR A 134 -12.92 11.76 -6.28
C THR A 134 -12.71 10.44 -7.02
N LEU A 135 -11.59 9.77 -6.77
CA LEU A 135 -11.36 8.41 -7.28
C LEU A 135 -12.40 7.41 -6.74
N ALA A 136 -12.93 7.65 -5.53
CA ALA A 136 -14.02 6.86 -4.95
C ALA A 136 -15.31 6.95 -5.78
N GLU A 137 -15.70 8.14 -6.23
CA GLU A 137 -16.86 8.31 -7.13
C GLU A 137 -16.59 7.63 -8.48
N LEU A 138 -15.40 7.82 -9.07
CA LEU A 138 -15.03 7.19 -10.33
C LEU A 138 -15.07 5.64 -10.22
N TYR A 139 -14.65 5.09 -9.09
CA TYR A 139 -14.75 3.66 -8.80
C TYR A 139 -16.22 3.20 -8.73
N MET A 140 -17.07 3.92 -7.98
CA MET A 140 -18.49 3.58 -7.87
C MET A 140 -19.20 3.61 -9.22
N ASP A 141 -18.85 4.55 -10.08
CA ASP A 141 -19.38 4.65 -11.44
C ASP A 141 -18.89 3.49 -12.32
N ALA A 142 -17.60 3.17 -12.28
CA ALA A 142 -17.00 2.07 -13.03
C ALA A 142 -17.62 0.70 -12.71
N TYR A 143 -17.96 0.47 -11.44
CA TYR A 143 -18.56 -0.79 -10.97
C TYR A 143 -20.09 -0.74 -10.89
N LYS A 144 -20.70 0.39 -11.27
CA LYS A 144 -22.16 0.62 -11.23
C LYS A 144 -22.77 0.35 -9.85
N THR A 145 -22.03 0.65 -8.78
CA THR A 145 -22.39 0.27 -7.41
C THR A 145 -23.74 0.85 -6.98
N ARG A 146 -24.07 2.06 -7.43
CA ARG A 146 -25.36 2.74 -7.14
C ARG A 146 -26.57 1.99 -7.70
N GLN A 147 -26.43 1.22 -8.79
CA GLN A 147 -27.52 0.41 -9.34
C GLN A 147 -27.87 -0.76 -8.40
N GLY A 148 -26.87 -1.33 -7.72
CA GLY A 148 -27.07 -2.36 -6.69
C GLY A 148 -27.77 -1.84 -5.43
N TRP A 149 -27.72 -0.53 -5.19
CA TRP A 149 -28.34 0.13 -4.03
C TRP A 149 -29.75 0.64 -4.32
N GLU A 150 -30.38 0.22 -5.42
CA GLU A 150 -31.67 0.77 -5.83
C GLU A 150 -32.76 0.71 -4.76
N LYS A 151 -32.71 -0.33 -3.92
CA LYS A 151 -33.66 -0.59 -2.83
C LYS A 151 -33.26 0.05 -1.49
N ASP A 152 -32.04 0.53 -1.35
CA ASP A 152 -31.53 1.15 -0.12
C ASP A 152 -31.42 2.67 -0.28
N SER A 153 -32.38 3.37 0.31
CA SER A 153 -32.46 4.84 0.25
C SER A 153 -31.30 5.57 0.93
N LEU A 154 -30.63 4.92 1.90
CA LEU A 154 -29.50 5.49 2.63
C LEU A 154 -28.23 5.38 1.80
N LEU A 155 -27.98 4.22 1.19
CA LEU A 155 -26.79 4.00 0.35
C LEU A 155 -26.85 4.78 -0.97
N LYS A 156 -28.04 4.96 -1.54
CA LYS A 156 -28.23 5.76 -2.77
C LYS A 156 -27.70 7.20 -2.64
N LYS A 157 -27.78 7.79 -1.45
CA LYS A 157 -27.37 9.18 -1.15
C LYS A 157 -25.89 9.31 -0.80
N VAL A 158 -25.18 8.20 -0.59
CA VAL A 158 -23.75 8.24 -0.25
C VAL A 158 -22.98 8.89 -1.39
N SER A 159 -22.17 9.89 -1.06
CA SER A 159 -21.24 10.51 -2.00
C SER A 159 -19.95 10.92 -1.28
N PHE A 160 -18.89 11.10 -2.05
CA PHE A 160 -17.57 11.54 -1.61
C PHE A 160 -17.23 12.85 -2.32
N PRO A 161 -17.68 14.00 -1.76
CA PRO A 161 -17.41 15.30 -2.34
C PRO A 161 -15.93 15.64 -2.32
N LEU A 162 -15.51 16.53 -3.21
CA LEU A 162 -14.15 17.03 -3.28
C LEU A 162 -13.77 17.74 -1.98
N ASN A 163 -12.54 17.50 -1.51
CA ASN A 163 -11.99 18.11 -0.28
C ASN A 163 -12.82 17.87 0.99
N ALA A 164 -13.66 16.83 1.01
CA ALA A 164 -14.45 16.48 2.18
C ALA A 164 -13.53 16.02 3.31
N ASP A 165 -13.75 16.52 4.52
CA ASP A 165 -12.99 16.08 5.69
C ASP A 165 -13.40 14.66 6.08
N ARG A 166 -12.43 13.75 6.10
CA ARG A 166 -12.59 12.35 6.50
C ARG A 166 -13.23 12.21 7.89
N SER A 167 -12.99 13.16 8.79
CA SER A 167 -13.54 13.17 10.15
C SER A 167 -15.06 13.38 10.20
N SER A 168 -15.62 14.00 9.16
CA SER A 168 -17.05 14.33 9.06
C SER A 168 -17.91 13.23 8.42
N PHE A 169 -17.31 12.10 8.05
CA PHE A 169 -18.00 11.06 7.29
C PHE A 169 -19.03 10.32 8.13
N SER A 170 -20.18 10.05 7.52
CA SER A 170 -21.21 9.19 8.09
C SER A 170 -20.75 7.72 8.12
N ARG A 171 -21.37 6.94 9.01
CA ARG A 171 -21.15 5.48 9.08
C ARG A 171 -21.39 4.78 7.74
N GLN A 172 -22.32 5.27 6.93
CA GLN A 172 -22.61 4.74 5.60
C GLN A 172 -21.46 5.02 4.63
N GLN A 173 -20.91 6.24 4.62
CA GLN A 173 -19.72 6.58 3.85
C GLN A 173 -18.53 5.72 4.27
N ASP A 174 -18.33 5.53 5.58
CA ASP A 174 -17.27 4.67 6.11
C ASP A 174 -17.41 3.23 5.66
N SER A 175 -18.62 2.68 5.73
CA SER A 175 -18.88 1.30 5.30
C SER A 175 -18.58 1.13 3.81
N VAL A 176 -19.06 2.04 2.96
CA VAL A 176 -18.83 2.01 1.52
C VAL A 176 -17.33 2.13 1.22
N LEU A 177 -16.64 3.10 1.83
CA LEU A 177 -15.22 3.33 1.61
C LEU A 177 -14.38 2.13 2.05
N ASN A 178 -14.72 1.51 3.19
CA ASN A 178 -14.07 0.31 3.68
C ASN A 178 -14.27 -0.88 2.74
N THR A 179 -15.46 -1.04 2.14
CA THR A 179 -15.71 -2.07 1.12
C THR A 179 -14.87 -1.83 -0.14
N ILE A 180 -14.79 -0.59 -0.63
CA ILE A 180 -13.98 -0.23 -1.80
C ILE A 180 -12.50 -0.46 -1.51
N GLN A 181 -12.01 0.01 -0.37
CA GLN A 181 -10.62 -0.16 0.04
C GLN A 181 -10.25 -1.64 0.16
N GLY A 182 -11.09 -2.46 0.81
CA GLY A 182 -10.86 -3.89 0.94
C GLY A 182 -10.83 -4.61 -0.41
N ALA A 183 -11.73 -4.26 -1.33
CA ALA A 183 -11.75 -4.81 -2.69
C ALA A 183 -10.48 -4.43 -3.47
N ILE A 184 -10.00 -3.19 -3.33
CA ILE A 184 -8.78 -2.73 -3.99
C ILE A 184 -7.56 -3.44 -3.43
N ALA A 185 -7.40 -3.46 -2.10
CA ALA A 185 -6.24 -4.04 -1.45
C ALA A 185 -6.07 -5.55 -1.74
N THR A 186 -7.17 -6.28 -1.91
CA THR A 186 -7.15 -7.74 -2.11
C THR A 186 -7.15 -8.15 -3.58
N ASN A 187 -7.91 -7.46 -4.44
CA ASN A 187 -8.19 -7.94 -5.80
C ASN A 187 -7.62 -7.08 -6.93
N HIS A 188 -7.35 -5.80 -6.67
CA HIS A 188 -7.01 -4.84 -7.74
C HIS A 188 -5.58 -4.32 -7.65
N LEU A 189 -5.08 -4.09 -6.44
CA LEU A 189 -3.75 -3.55 -6.17
C LEU A 189 -2.72 -4.69 -6.04
N ASN A 190 -1.64 -4.58 -6.80
CA ASN A 190 -0.47 -5.43 -6.66
C ASN A 190 0.75 -4.53 -6.44
N VAL A 191 1.39 -4.66 -5.28
CA VAL A 191 2.66 -3.99 -5.00
C VAL A 191 3.73 -5.05 -4.83
N ALA A 192 4.77 -5.02 -5.64
CA ALA A 192 5.80 -6.04 -5.61
C ALA A 192 7.15 -5.47 -6.01
N ARG A 193 8.21 -6.16 -5.58
CA ARG A 193 9.58 -6.01 -6.07
C ARG A 193 9.87 -7.18 -7.03
N PRO A 194 9.87 -6.96 -8.37
CA PRO A 194 10.03 -8.06 -9.32
C PRO A 194 11.34 -8.84 -9.15
N ASP A 195 12.43 -8.16 -8.82
CA ASP A 195 13.72 -8.75 -8.47
C ASP A 195 14.15 -8.26 -7.09
N LYS A 196 14.29 -9.18 -6.13
CA LYS A 196 14.70 -8.86 -4.74
C LYS A 196 16.06 -8.20 -4.63
N LYS A 197 16.94 -8.40 -5.62
CA LYS A 197 18.28 -7.80 -5.67
C LYS A 197 18.27 -6.35 -6.13
N LEU A 198 17.21 -5.92 -6.81
CA LEU A 198 17.07 -4.56 -7.30
C LEU A 198 16.21 -3.72 -6.34
N SER A 199 16.38 -2.40 -6.38
CA SER A 199 15.61 -1.44 -5.58
C SER A 199 14.27 -1.01 -6.21
N PHE A 200 13.93 -1.56 -7.39
CA PHE A 200 12.70 -1.21 -8.10
C PHE A 200 11.46 -1.78 -7.40
N ILE A 201 10.49 -0.91 -7.15
CA ILE A 201 9.16 -1.28 -6.68
C ILE A 201 8.17 -1.01 -7.79
N VAL A 202 7.31 -1.99 -8.09
CA VAL A 202 6.25 -1.89 -9.09
C VAL A 202 4.91 -1.88 -8.38
N VAL A 203 4.13 -0.84 -8.64
CA VAL A 203 2.75 -0.67 -8.18
C VAL A 203 1.83 -0.84 -9.38
N GLY A 204 1.00 -1.87 -9.35
CA GLY A 204 0.04 -2.19 -10.40
C GLY A 204 -1.39 -2.12 -9.90
N CYS A 205 -2.30 -1.59 -10.72
CA CYS A 205 -3.74 -1.64 -10.48
C CYS A 205 -4.47 -2.21 -11.70
N THR A 206 -5.33 -3.21 -11.47
CA THR A 206 -6.13 -3.83 -12.54
C THR A 206 -7.62 -3.70 -12.24
N THR A 207 -8.34 -2.88 -13.02
CA THR A 207 -9.78 -2.62 -12.82
C THR A 207 -10.57 -2.62 -14.12
N LEU A 208 -11.89 -2.46 -14.04
CA LEU A 208 -12.79 -2.39 -15.20
C LEU A 208 -12.72 -1.07 -15.98
N ASN A 209 -12.16 -0.02 -15.37
CA ASN A 209 -12.07 1.32 -15.96
C ASN A 209 -10.61 1.71 -16.15
N GLU A 210 -10.25 1.99 -17.39
CA GLU A 210 -8.89 2.33 -17.80
C GLU A 210 -8.35 3.58 -17.11
N THR A 211 -9.17 4.63 -17.04
CA THR A 211 -8.82 5.89 -16.38
C THR A 211 -8.61 5.69 -14.89
N PHE A 212 -9.52 4.97 -14.22
CA PHE A 212 -9.37 4.67 -12.80
C PHE A 212 -8.06 3.93 -12.53
N SER A 213 -7.75 2.88 -13.31
CA SER A 213 -6.50 2.12 -13.11
C SER A 213 -5.27 3.03 -13.17
N LYS A 214 -5.19 3.93 -14.17
CA LYS A 214 -4.09 4.87 -14.34
C LYS A 214 -4.01 5.87 -13.18
N GLU A 215 -5.09 6.62 -12.98
CA GLU A 215 -5.13 7.74 -12.02
C GLU A 215 -4.98 7.25 -10.58
N PHE A 216 -5.51 6.06 -10.26
CA PHE A 216 -5.34 5.47 -8.93
C PHE A 216 -3.88 5.14 -8.62
N VAL A 217 -3.15 4.51 -9.55
CA VAL A 217 -1.74 4.15 -9.32
C VAL A 217 -0.88 5.40 -9.15
N GLU A 218 -1.03 6.38 -10.05
CA GLU A 218 -0.27 7.63 -9.97
C GLU A 218 -0.58 8.39 -8.67
N THR A 219 -1.85 8.45 -8.29
CA THR A 219 -2.28 9.13 -7.06
C THR A 219 -1.80 8.40 -5.81
N LEU A 220 -1.91 7.08 -5.75
CA LEU A 220 -1.46 6.28 -4.62
C LEU A 220 0.04 6.48 -4.36
N VAL A 221 0.86 6.39 -5.41
CA VAL A 221 2.31 6.58 -5.29
C VAL A 221 2.65 8.02 -4.91
N ARG A 222 1.94 9.01 -5.48
CA ARG A 222 2.13 10.42 -5.14
C ARG A 222 1.80 10.72 -3.67
N GLU A 223 0.65 10.26 -3.17
CA GLU A 223 0.24 10.47 -1.78
C GLU A 223 1.16 9.73 -0.81
N ALA A 224 1.57 8.50 -1.15
CA ALA A 224 2.54 7.74 -0.37
C ALA A 224 3.90 8.42 -0.31
N THR A 225 4.39 8.95 -1.45
CA THR A 225 5.65 9.71 -1.53
C THR A 225 5.58 10.97 -0.68
N ARG A 226 4.49 11.74 -0.78
CA ARG A 226 4.29 12.95 0.04
C ARG A 226 4.29 12.61 1.52
N PHE A 227 3.50 11.61 1.93
CA PHE A 227 3.43 11.19 3.33
C PHE A 227 4.78 10.71 3.85
N TYR A 228 5.56 10.02 3.02
CA TYR A 228 6.87 9.55 3.39
C TYR A 228 7.85 10.70 3.63
N ILE A 229 7.95 11.63 2.67
CA ILE A 229 8.80 12.82 2.79
C ILE A 229 8.42 13.60 4.05
N GLU A 230 7.13 13.88 4.25
CA GLU A 230 6.65 14.62 5.42
C GLU A 230 7.00 13.92 6.73
N THR A 231 6.83 12.59 6.80
CA THR A 231 7.12 11.82 8.01
C THR A 231 8.62 11.79 8.30
N LYS A 232 9.48 11.61 7.29
CA LYS A 232 10.93 11.58 7.46
C LYS A 232 11.50 12.94 7.82
N THR A 233 11.03 14.01 7.18
CA THR A 233 11.56 15.36 7.44
C THR A 233 10.94 16.04 8.64
N LYS A 234 9.82 15.53 9.22
CA LYS A 234 9.06 16.21 10.28
C LYS A 234 9.93 16.78 11.40
N ARG A 235 10.86 15.97 11.91
CA ARG A 235 11.77 16.35 13.00
C ARG A 235 12.74 17.46 12.57
N SER A 236 13.36 17.29 11.40
CA SER A 236 14.35 18.22 10.87
C SER A 236 13.70 19.55 10.46
N THR A 237 12.51 19.52 9.87
CA THR A 237 11.68 20.71 9.61
C THR A 237 11.38 21.47 10.91
N THR A 238 10.93 20.77 11.97
CA THR A 238 10.66 21.41 13.27
C THR A 238 11.92 22.09 13.86
N SER A 239 13.10 21.49 13.66
CA SER A 239 14.37 22.07 14.10
C SER A 239 14.74 23.31 13.31
N VAL A 240 14.60 23.26 11.98
CA VAL A 240 14.82 24.41 11.08
C VAL A 240 13.88 25.56 11.44
N ASP A 241 12.58 25.29 11.60
CA ASP A 241 11.57 26.30 11.93
C ASP A 241 11.89 27.02 13.25
N ARG A 242 12.34 26.27 14.27
CA ARG A 242 12.74 26.84 15.57
C ARG A 242 13.99 27.70 15.45
N LEU A 243 15.01 27.24 14.74
CA LEU A 243 16.26 27.99 14.55
C LEU A 243 16.04 29.24 13.71
N GLN A 244 15.17 29.16 12.69
CA GLN A 244 14.75 30.31 11.89
C GLN A 244 14.06 31.36 12.78
N ALA A 245 13.06 30.96 13.57
CA ALA A 245 12.37 31.89 14.47
C ALA A 245 13.30 32.55 15.50
N GLN A 246 14.31 31.81 15.99
CA GLN A 246 15.34 32.35 16.87
C GLN A 246 16.25 33.34 16.15
N ALA A 247 16.71 33.02 14.94
CA ALA A 247 17.53 33.90 14.10
C ALA A 247 16.81 35.22 13.83
N ASP A 248 15.54 35.16 13.39
CA ASP A 248 14.72 36.33 13.09
C ASP A 248 14.56 37.22 14.33
N SER A 249 14.30 36.60 15.50
CA SER A 249 14.17 37.34 16.77
C SER A 249 15.48 38.01 17.18
N MET A 250 16.62 37.33 17.00
CA MET A 250 17.94 37.87 17.32
C MET A 250 18.35 38.98 16.37
N GLU A 251 18.02 38.87 15.08
CA GLU A 251 18.27 39.90 14.09
C GLU A 251 17.55 41.20 14.46
N VAL A 252 16.27 41.12 14.85
CA VAL A 252 15.49 42.29 15.30
C VAL A 252 16.14 42.94 16.54
N LEU A 253 16.56 42.14 17.52
CA LEU A 253 17.22 42.65 18.73
C LEU A 253 18.59 43.27 18.42
N LEU A 254 19.38 42.65 17.54
CA LEU A 254 20.68 43.14 17.11
C LEU A 254 20.55 44.46 16.35
N ASN A 255 19.56 44.58 15.47
CA ASN A 255 19.24 45.82 14.76
C ASN A 255 18.87 46.93 15.74
N ARG A 256 18.00 46.64 16.73
CA ARG A 256 17.66 47.59 17.78
C ARG A 256 18.89 48.05 18.56
N LYS A 257 19.74 47.11 19.02
CA LYS A 257 20.98 47.46 19.74
C LYS A 257 21.95 48.25 18.89
N THR A 258 22.01 48.00 17.59
CA THR A 258 22.84 48.77 16.66
C THR A 258 22.39 50.23 16.58
N TYR A 259 21.09 50.50 16.47
CA TYR A 259 20.55 51.87 16.54
C TYR A 259 20.79 52.52 17.91
N GLU A 260 20.68 51.76 19.00
CA GLU A 260 21.00 52.26 20.34
C GLU A 260 22.49 52.63 20.49
N THR A 261 23.41 51.83 19.94
CA THR A 261 24.85 52.13 19.95
C THR A 261 25.12 53.46 19.23
N ALA A 262 24.58 53.63 18.01
CA ALA A 262 24.76 54.86 17.24
C ALA A 262 24.26 56.10 18.01
N ARG A 263 23.07 56.02 18.62
CA ARG A 263 22.51 57.12 19.42
C ARG A 263 23.36 57.47 20.64
N VAL A 264 23.93 56.49 21.32
CA VAL A 264 24.81 56.74 22.48
C VAL A 264 26.14 57.37 22.04
N GLN A 265 26.66 56.97 20.88
CA GLN A 265 27.86 57.57 20.28
C GLN A 265 27.63 59.04 19.90
N ASP A 266 26.49 59.37 19.29
CA ASP A 266 26.16 60.76 18.91
C ASP A 266 26.06 61.70 20.12
N ILE A 267 25.57 61.20 21.27
CA ILE A 267 25.37 61.99 22.49
C ILE A 267 26.69 62.21 23.26
N ASN A 268 27.68 61.32 23.13
CA ASN A 268 28.88 61.32 23.95
C ASN A 268 30.04 62.14 23.33
N GLN A 269 29.84 63.46 23.18
CA GLN A 269 30.86 64.37 22.62
C GLN A 269 31.82 65.00 23.66
N ASN A 270 31.73 64.64 24.95
CA ASN A 270 32.57 65.25 25.99
C ASN A 270 33.73 64.34 26.44
N PRO A 271 34.96 64.54 25.94
CA PRO A 271 36.11 63.68 26.24
C PRO A 271 36.64 63.79 27.69
N ALA A 272 36.15 64.73 28.51
CA ALA A 272 36.69 64.98 29.84
C ALA A 272 36.18 64.02 30.95
N ARG A 273 35.14 63.22 30.69
CA ARG A 273 34.52 62.32 31.70
C ARG A 273 34.50 60.86 31.25
N GLN A 274 35.40 60.03 31.79
CA GLN A 274 35.41 58.59 31.49
C GLN A 274 34.13 57.85 31.90
N VAL A 275 33.42 58.31 32.94
CA VAL A 275 32.13 57.72 33.37
C VAL A 275 31.08 57.80 32.25
N ALA A 276 31.15 58.80 31.36
CA ALA A 276 30.24 58.91 30.21
C ALA A 276 30.46 57.78 29.18
N ASN A 277 31.65 57.19 29.12
CA ASN A 277 31.99 56.10 28.20
C ASN A 277 31.42 54.74 28.63
N VAL A 278 31.15 54.54 29.92
CA VAL A 278 30.65 53.27 30.47
C VAL A 278 29.36 52.84 29.77
N LYS A 279 28.44 53.78 29.51
CA LYS A 279 27.18 53.47 28.82
C LYS A 279 27.41 53.05 27.36
N SER A 280 28.36 53.69 26.67
CA SER A 280 28.73 53.30 25.30
C SER A 280 29.34 51.90 25.27
N GLU A 281 30.20 51.59 26.24
CA GLU A 281 30.85 50.29 26.38
C GLU A 281 29.83 49.17 26.66
N LEU A 282 28.88 49.39 27.57
CA LEU A 282 27.83 48.42 27.88
C LEU A 282 26.96 48.09 26.65
N VAL A 283 26.49 49.10 25.93
CA VAL A 283 25.65 48.88 24.73
C VAL A 283 26.44 48.22 23.61
N MET A 284 27.73 48.58 23.45
CA MET A 284 28.62 47.93 22.49
C MET A 284 28.87 46.46 22.85
N ARG A 285 29.13 46.15 24.13
CA ARG A 285 29.28 44.77 24.62
C ARG A 285 28.02 43.95 24.34
N ASP A 286 26.85 44.48 24.69
CA ASP A 286 25.57 43.79 24.46
C ASP A 286 25.31 43.56 22.96
N LYS A 287 25.69 44.51 22.09
CA LYS A 287 25.66 44.35 20.62
C LYS A 287 26.58 43.21 20.18
N VAL A 288 27.82 43.15 20.67
CA VAL A 288 28.78 42.08 20.33
C VAL A 288 28.29 40.71 20.79
N VAL A 289 27.67 40.63 21.97
CA VAL A 289 27.07 39.39 22.48
C VAL A 289 25.92 38.94 21.56
N LEU A 290 24.99 39.83 21.20
CA LEU A 290 23.90 39.52 20.26
C LEU A 290 24.42 39.13 18.87
N GLN A 291 25.45 39.81 18.37
CA GLN A 291 26.06 39.51 17.07
C GLN A 291 26.69 38.11 17.06
N THR A 292 27.41 37.75 18.13
CA THR A 292 28.01 36.41 18.27
C THR A 292 26.93 35.33 18.34
N MET A 293 25.89 35.56 19.14
CA MET A 293 24.80 34.59 19.24
C MET A 293 24.03 34.44 17.92
N TYR A 294 23.74 35.54 17.23
CA TYR A 294 23.09 35.52 15.91
C TYR A 294 23.92 34.71 14.90
N ALA A 295 25.23 34.95 14.82
CA ALA A 295 26.12 34.22 13.93
C ALA A 295 26.11 32.70 14.22
N GLU A 296 26.12 32.31 15.50
CA GLU A 296 26.06 30.90 15.91
C GLU A 296 24.71 30.26 15.59
N VAL A 297 23.58 30.97 15.78
CA VAL A 297 22.25 30.46 15.43
C VAL A 297 22.09 30.30 13.92
N VAL A 298 22.55 31.28 13.11
CA VAL A 298 22.51 31.19 11.64
C VAL A 298 23.38 30.02 11.14
N LYS A 299 24.57 29.84 11.70
CA LYS A 299 25.42 28.69 11.38
C LYS A 299 24.71 27.37 11.68
N ASN A 300 24.09 27.25 12.85
CA ASN A 300 23.34 26.05 13.23
C ASN A 300 22.07 25.85 12.38
N LEU A 301 21.42 26.92 11.94
CA LEU A 301 20.30 26.87 11.00
C LEU A 301 20.74 26.28 9.65
N GLU A 302 21.85 26.74 9.08
CA GLU A 302 22.36 26.22 7.81
C GLU A 302 22.79 24.74 7.92
N ILE A 303 23.44 24.36 9.02
CA ILE A 303 23.73 22.95 9.31
C ILE A 303 22.43 22.14 9.40
N SER A 304 21.40 22.66 10.06
CA SER A 304 20.10 21.99 10.18
C SER A 304 19.37 21.86 8.83
N LYS A 305 19.50 22.85 7.93
CA LYS A 305 18.95 22.78 6.56
C LYS A 305 19.67 21.72 5.73
N ILE A 306 21.00 21.64 5.84
CA ILE A 306 21.80 20.60 5.18
C ILE A 306 21.39 19.22 5.68
N ALA A 307 21.26 19.03 7.00
CA ALA A 307 20.80 17.78 7.58
C ALA A 307 19.39 17.40 7.10
N MET A 308 18.46 18.37 7.03
CA MET A 308 17.12 18.13 6.49
C MET A 308 17.17 17.68 5.01
N ALA A 309 18.01 18.31 4.18
CA ALA A 309 18.16 17.93 2.78
C ALA A 309 18.77 16.52 2.62
N GLN A 310 19.62 16.10 3.56
CA GLN A 310 20.16 14.74 3.60
C GLN A 310 19.13 13.70 4.07
N ASP A 311 18.26 14.07 5.01
CA ASP A 311 17.16 13.21 5.49
C ASP A 311 16.03 13.05 4.45
N MET A 312 15.95 13.93 3.45
CA MET A 312 14.94 13.87 2.39
C MET A 312 15.19 12.65 1.49
N PRO A 313 14.28 11.67 1.47
CA PRO A 313 14.45 10.49 0.63
C PRO A 313 14.30 10.85 -0.85
N VAL A 314 15.16 10.29 -1.69
CA VAL A 314 15.05 10.45 -3.14
C VAL A 314 14.18 9.32 -3.71
N ILE A 315 12.97 9.67 -4.14
CA ILE A 315 12.07 8.77 -4.86
C ILE A 315 12.05 9.16 -6.33
N GLN A 316 12.49 8.25 -7.19
CA GLN A 316 12.51 8.46 -8.63
C GLN A 316 11.47 7.58 -9.30
N ILE A 317 10.47 8.20 -9.93
CA ILE A 317 9.52 7.48 -10.78
C ILE A 317 10.23 7.16 -12.09
N VAL A 318 10.27 5.88 -12.43
CA VAL A 318 10.97 5.37 -13.62
C VAL A 318 9.99 5.23 -14.76
N ASP A 319 8.98 4.38 -14.58
CA ASP A 319 7.91 4.20 -15.56
C ASP A 319 6.57 4.68 -15.01
N LYS A 320 5.78 5.31 -15.88
CA LYS A 320 4.40 5.73 -15.61
C LYS A 320 3.45 5.06 -16.60
N PRO A 321 2.21 4.76 -16.19
CA PRO A 321 1.22 4.19 -17.08
C PRO A 321 0.80 5.21 -18.16
N ILE A 322 1.00 4.85 -19.43
CA ILE A 322 0.59 5.65 -20.59
C ILE A 322 -0.69 5.08 -21.21
N LEU A 323 -1.60 5.94 -21.66
CA LEU A 323 -2.81 5.52 -22.36
C LEU A 323 -2.53 5.25 -23.85
N PRO A 324 -3.22 4.27 -24.48
CA PRO A 324 -4.16 3.34 -23.87
C PRO A 324 -3.47 2.20 -23.09
N LEU A 325 -4.11 1.72 -22.02
CA LEU A 325 -3.61 0.63 -21.18
C LEU A 325 -3.83 -0.75 -21.80
N ASP A 326 -3.00 -1.70 -21.37
CA ASP A 326 -3.12 -3.11 -21.72
C ASP A 326 -4.46 -3.69 -21.27
N LYS A 327 -5.27 -4.06 -22.27
CA LYS A 327 -6.57 -4.69 -22.09
C LYS A 327 -6.41 -6.18 -21.83
N ARG A 328 -6.64 -6.61 -20.60
CA ARG A 328 -6.67 -8.02 -20.21
C ARG A 328 -8.09 -8.56 -20.34
N LYS A 329 -8.25 -9.67 -21.06
CA LYS A 329 -9.50 -10.43 -21.15
C LYS A 329 -9.23 -11.89 -20.81
N PHE A 330 -10.24 -12.55 -20.28
CA PHE A 330 -10.19 -13.99 -20.14
C PHE A 330 -10.08 -14.61 -21.54
N GLY A 331 -8.98 -15.33 -21.79
CA GLY A 331 -8.68 -15.86 -23.11
C GLY A 331 -9.72 -16.91 -23.52
N LYS A 332 -10.29 -16.79 -24.72
CA LYS A 332 -11.31 -17.73 -25.24
C LYS A 332 -10.85 -19.18 -25.14
N LEU A 333 -9.58 -19.43 -25.49
CA LEU A 333 -8.96 -20.76 -25.43
C LEU A 333 -8.86 -21.28 -23.99
N LYS A 334 -8.50 -20.41 -23.03
CA LYS A 334 -8.44 -20.76 -21.60
C LYS A 334 -9.82 -21.11 -21.07
N GLY A 335 -10.86 -20.38 -21.48
CA GLY A 335 -12.25 -20.68 -21.10
C GLY A 335 -12.78 -22.00 -21.65
N ILE A 336 -12.51 -22.29 -22.93
CA ILE A 336 -12.88 -23.59 -23.52
C ILE A 336 -12.16 -24.74 -22.79
N ALA A 337 -10.85 -24.61 -22.56
CA ALA A 337 -10.06 -25.65 -21.90
C ALA A 337 -10.53 -25.89 -20.46
N LEU A 338 -10.70 -24.83 -19.65
CA LEU A 338 -11.14 -24.95 -18.26
C LEU A 338 -12.57 -25.50 -18.18
N GLY A 339 -13.48 -24.97 -19.01
CA GLY A 339 -14.87 -25.41 -19.05
C GLY A 339 -15.01 -26.85 -19.51
N GLY A 340 -14.21 -27.28 -20.49
CA GLY A 340 -14.20 -28.66 -20.97
C GLY A 340 -13.67 -29.65 -19.93
N ILE A 341 -12.59 -29.30 -19.23
CA ILE A 341 -12.04 -30.12 -18.14
C ILE A 341 -13.05 -30.23 -17.00
N LEU A 342 -13.64 -29.12 -16.55
CA LEU A 342 -14.63 -29.10 -15.47
C LEU A 342 -15.89 -29.89 -15.85
N GLY A 343 -16.40 -29.72 -17.07
CA GLY A 343 -17.56 -30.45 -17.58
C GLY A 343 -17.32 -31.97 -17.66
N GLY A 344 -16.15 -32.36 -18.16
CA GLY A 344 -15.73 -33.77 -18.19
C GLY A 344 -15.58 -34.36 -16.79
N MET A 345 -14.94 -33.63 -15.87
CA MET A 345 -14.73 -34.08 -14.49
C MET A 345 -16.05 -34.25 -13.72
N LEU A 346 -16.97 -33.28 -13.81
CA LEU A 346 -18.30 -33.38 -13.21
C LEU A 346 -19.09 -34.58 -13.77
N CYS A 347 -19.00 -34.82 -15.08
CA CYS A 347 -19.67 -35.96 -15.70
C CYS A 347 -19.11 -37.30 -15.21
N VAL A 348 -17.79 -37.42 -15.07
CA VAL A 348 -17.14 -38.62 -14.51
C VAL A 348 -17.60 -38.87 -13.07
N LEU A 349 -17.67 -37.84 -12.23
CA LEU A 349 -18.17 -37.97 -10.86
C LEU A 349 -19.62 -38.46 -10.81
N VAL A 350 -20.50 -37.90 -11.64
CA VAL A 350 -21.90 -38.34 -11.73
C VAL A 350 -22.02 -39.78 -12.22
N LEU A 351 -21.19 -40.19 -13.19
CA LEU A 351 -21.17 -41.57 -13.70
C LEU A 351 -20.69 -42.58 -12.66
N ILE A 352 -19.68 -42.23 -11.87
CA ILE A 352 -19.19 -43.07 -10.77
C ILE A 352 -20.26 -43.17 -9.68
N GLY A 353 -20.84 -42.04 -9.24
CA GLY A 353 -21.89 -42.01 -8.23
C GLY A 353 -23.12 -42.84 -8.64
N ASN A 354 -23.55 -42.73 -9.90
CA ASN A 354 -24.65 -43.55 -10.43
C ASN A 354 -24.32 -45.05 -10.51
N LYS A 355 -23.05 -45.43 -10.71
CA LYS A 355 -22.64 -46.84 -10.68
C LYS A 355 -22.67 -47.39 -9.26
N VAL A 356 -22.15 -46.64 -8.28
CA VAL A 356 -22.15 -47.02 -6.87
C VAL A 356 -23.58 -47.14 -6.32
N LEU A 357 -24.44 -46.15 -6.59
CA LEU A 357 -25.85 -46.20 -6.16
C LEU A 357 -26.60 -47.40 -6.74
N ARG A 358 -26.29 -47.80 -7.98
CA ARG A 358 -26.88 -49.00 -8.60
C ARG A 358 -26.32 -50.30 -8.03
N GLU A 359 -25.09 -50.30 -7.53
CA GLU A 359 -24.48 -51.44 -6.86
C GLU A 359 -25.00 -51.61 -5.42
N GLU A 360 -25.47 -50.54 -4.76
CA GLU A 360 -26.10 -50.61 -3.43
C GLU A 360 -27.62 -50.89 -3.46
N LEU A 361 -28.31 -50.51 -4.55
CA LEU A 361 -29.76 -50.72 -4.74
C LEU A 361 -30.12 -52.05 -5.43
N ALA A 362 -29.13 -52.76 -5.99
CA ALA A 362 -29.29 -54.07 -6.61
C ALA A 362 -28.77 -55.16 -5.66
#